data_AF-A0A4R5WZW0-F1
#
_entry.id   AF-A0A4R5WZW0-F1
#
_cell.length_a   1.000
_cell.length_b   1.000
_cell.length_c   1.000
_cell.angle_alpha   90.00
_cell.angle_beta   90.00
_cell.angle_gamma   90.00
#
_symmetry.space_group_name_H-M   'P 1'
#
loop_
_entity.id
_entity.type
_entity.pdbx_description
1 polymer ?
#
loop_
_entity_poly.entity_id
_entity_poly.type
_entity_poly.pdbx_seq_one_letter_code
_entity_poly.pdbx_strand_id
1 'polypeptide(L)'
;MSVTVSTIEASDPQSVTAAAGQLGGHIAELEAAVAEQRAVLARVDAAWQATGGEAAAETAELDIAAQVELRTRLESVRAALTTGGAHLDAIRVGLMELVTALRAMGWTVTDDGFAVAPFFPPVLKHFEPGFTAVIQRLVGLFDEVDGTTADAVRAAVDS
;
A
#
# COMPACT_ATOMS: atom_id res chain seq x y z
N MET A 1 -7.26 -15.80 10.64
CA MET A 1 -6.74 -15.20 11.89
C MET A 1 -7.38 -13.83 11.99
N SER A 2 -8.02 -13.49 13.10
CA SER A 2 -8.53 -12.13 13.34
C SER A 2 -7.35 -11.22 13.70
N VAL A 3 -7.30 -10.02 13.12
CA VAL A 3 -6.33 -8.98 13.49
C VAL A 3 -6.55 -8.57 14.96
N THR A 4 -5.47 -8.42 15.71
CA THR A 4 -5.49 -8.02 17.14
C THR A 4 -4.74 -6.71 17.38
N VAL A 5 -4.92 -6.13 18.56
CA VAL A 5 -4.21 -4.89 18.94
C VAL A 5 -2.70 -5.07 18.88
N SER A 6 -2.15 -6.18 19.39
CA SER A 6 -0.71 -6.47 19.33
C SER A 6 -0.22 -6.73 17.90
N THR A 7 -1.04 -7.32 17.04
CA THR A 7 -0.72 -7.50 15.62
C THR A 7 -0.56 -6.13 14.94
N ILE A 8 -1.48 -5.19 15.20
CA ILE A 8 -1.40 -3.84 14.64
C ILE A 8 -0.23 -3.07 15.26
N GLU A 9 0.02 -3.20 16.56
CA GLU A 9 1.18 -2.60 17.23
C GLU A 9 2.50 -3.06 16.60
N ALA A 10 2.63 -4.36 16.30
CA ALA A 10 3.81 -4.94 15.68
C ALA A 10 3.91 -4.69 14.16
N SER A 11 2.84 -4.21 13.52
CA SER A 11 2.84 -3.94 12.09
C SER A 11 3.72 -2.74 11.72
N ASP A 12 4.24 -2.74 10.49
CA ASP A 12 5.03 -1.65 9.91
C ASP A 12 4.42 -1.17 8.57
N PRO A 13 3.32 -0.40 8.60
CA PRO A 13 2.72 0.16 7.40
C PRO A 13 3.65 1.11 6.62
N GLN A 14 4.63 1.70 7.31
CA GLN A 14 5.59 2.59 6.68
C GLN A 14 6.48 1.83 5.69
N SER A 15 6.85 0.58 5.98
CA SER A 15 7.55 -0.29 5.03
C SER A 15 6.79 -0.47 3.70
N VAL A 16 5.46 -0.49 3.72
CA VAL A 16 4.61 -0.61 2.53
C VAL A 16 4.74 0.64 1.66
N THR A 17 4.67 1.83 2.27
CA THR A 17 4.87 3.10 1.54
C THR A 17 6.31 3.26 1.05
N ALA A 18 7.31 2.78 1.81
CA ALA A 18 8.70 2.76 1.39
C ALA A 18 8.91 1.85 0.17
N ALA A 19 8.29 0.66 0.17
CA ALA A 19 8.30 -0.24 -0.98
C ALA A 19 7.65 0.41 -2.22
N ALA A 20 6.55 1.15 -2.04
CA ALA A 20 5.96 1.94 -3.12
C ALA A 20 6.93 3.01 -3.67
N GLY A 21 7.70 3.65 -2.80
CA GLY A 21 8.76 4.59 -3.19
C GLY A 21 9.86 3.92 -4.03
N GLN A 22 10.33 2.74 -3.61
CA GLN A 22 11.32 1.96 -4.37
C GLN A 22 10.78 1.55 -5.74
N LEU A 23 9.52 1.08 -5.80
CA LEU A 23 8.85 0.76 -7.05
C LEU A 23 8.74 1.99 -7.98
N GLY A 24 8.47 3.17 -7.42
CA GLY A 24 8.49 4.42 -8.18
C GLY A 24 9.85 4.72 -8.82
N GLY A 25 10.95 4.38 -8.15
CA GLY A 25 12.30 4.46 -8.73
C GLY A 25 12.46 3.56 -9.95
N HIS A 26 12.05 2.30 -9.84
CA HIS A 26 12.12 1.34 -10.96
C HIS A 26 11.21 1.70 -12.13
N ILE A 27 10.02 2.27 -11.85
CA ILE A 27 9.14 2.79 -12.90
C ILE A 27 9.83 3.93 -13.66
N ALA A 28 10.49 4.85 -12.96
CA ALA A 28 11.23 5.94 -13.61
C ALA A 28 12.41 5.43 -14.47
N GLU A 29 13.12 4.40 -14.01
CA GLU A 29 14.17 3.73 -14.79
C GLU A 29 13.61 3.10 -16.07
N LEU A 30 12.45 2.43 -15.98
CA LEU A 30 11.77 1.85 -17.14
C LEU A 30 11.29 2.94 -18.11
N GLU A 31 10.75 4.05 -17.62
CA GLU A 31 10.35 5.18 -18.47
C GLU A 31 11.52 5.78 -19.24
N ALA A 32 12.67 5.94 -18.58
CA ALA A 32 13.89 6.40 -19.24
C ALA A 32 14.37 5.42 -20.32
N ALA A 33 14.32 4.11 -20.05
CA ALA A 33 14.68 3.09 -21.02
C ALA A 33 13.75 3.09 -22.25
N VAL A 34 12.44 3.17 -22.05
CA VAL A 34 11.44 3.26 -23.13
C VAL A 34 11.67 4.52 -23.98
N ALA A 35 11.98 5.66 -23.34
CA ALA A 35 12.27 6.90 -24.06
C ALA A 35 13.52 6.79 -24.94
N GLU A 36 14.60 6.17 -24.43
CA GLU A 36 15.81 5.94 -25.22
C GLU A 36 15.54 4.95 -26.37
N GLN A 37 14.82 3.86 -26.13
CA GLN A 37 14.45 2.90 -27.18
C GLN A 37 13.66 3.55 -28.31
N ARG A 38 12.68 4.41 -27.99
CA ARG A 38 11.93 5.19 -28.99
C ARG A 38 12.83 6.14 -29.78
N ALA A 39 13.78 6.80 -29.10
CA ALA A 39 14.73 7.68 -29.77
C ALA A 39 15.68 6.91 -30.71
N VAL A 40 16.18 5.74 -30.28
CA VAL A 40 16.97 4.84 -31.12
C VAL A 40 16.16 4.39 -32.33
N LEU A 41 14.92 3.92 -32.12
CA LEU A 41 14.06 3.45 -33.19
C LEU A 41 13.78 4.55 -34.22
N ALA A 42 13.52 5.78 -33.78
CA ALA A 42 13.33 6.92 -34.69
C ALA A 42 14.59 7.26 -35.51
N ARG A 43 15.79 7.17 -34.90
CA ARG A 43 17.06 7.35 -35.62
C ARG A 43 17.30 6.24 -36.65
N VAL A 44 16.98 5.01 -36.25
CA VAL A 44 17.10 3.82 -37.09
C VAL A 44 16.13 3.92 -38.27
N ASP A 45 14.86 4.26 -38.05
CA ASP A 45 13.88 4.44 -39.11
C ASP A 45 14.30 5.54 -40.11
N ALA A 46 14.76 6.68 -39.59
CA ALA A 46 15.30 7.76 -40.44
C ALA A 46 16.52 7.34 -41.28
N ALA A 47 17.34 6.39 -40.78
CA ALA A 47 18.49 5.84 -41.50
C ALA A 47 18.11 4.70 -42.45
N TRP A 48 17.10 3.90 -42.12
CA TRP A 48 16.68 2.69 -42.85
C TRP A 48 15.54 2.89 -43.85
N GLN A 49 14.90 4.07 -43.91
CA GLN A 49 14.05 4.47 -45.04
C GLN A 49 14.75 4.34 -46.43
N ALA A 50 16.07 4.06 -46.46
CA ALA A 50 16.83 3.71 -47.66
C ALA A 50 16.93 2.19 -47.99
N THR A 51 16.73 1.24 -47.05
CA THR A 51 16.83 -0.22 -47.31
C THR A 51 16.16 -1.10 -46.24
N GLY A 52 15.01 -1.73 -46.55
CA GLY A 52 14.63 -3.12 -46.19
C GLY A 52 14.50 -3.59 -44.72
N GLY A 53 14.30 -2.71 -43.74
CA GLY A 53 14.35 -3.03 -42.29
C GLY A 53 13.02 -3.21 -41.55
N GLU A 54 11.89 -3.46 -42.22
CA GLU A 54 10.53 -3.35 -41.65
C GLU A 54 10.25 -4.32 -40.49
N ALA A 55 10.70 -5.58 -40.56
CA ALA A 55 10.41 -6.59 -39.53
C ALA A 55 11.11 -6.32 -38.17
N ALA A 56 12.29 -5.69 -38.20
CA ALA A 56 13.03 -5.34 -36.99
C ALA A 56 12.40 -4.14 -36.27
N ALA A 57 11.86 -3.18 -37.03
CA ALA A 57 11.12 -2.05 -36.48
C ALA A 57 9.82 -2.50 -35.83
N GLU A 58 9.04 -3.37 -36.49
CA GLU A 58 7.80 -3.92 -35.94
C GLU A 58 8.04 -4.67 -34.61
N THR A 59 9.10 -5.49 -34.54
CA THR A 59 9.46 -6.19 -33.29
C THR A 59 9.80 -5.21 -32.17
N ALA A 60 10.56 -4.16 -32.46
CA ALA A 60 10.92 -3.15 -31.47
C ALA A 60 9.70 -2.35 -30.97
N GLU A 61 8.72 -2.08 -31.85
CA GLU A 61 7.47 -1.43 -31.46
C GLU A 61 6.63 -2.30 -30.52
N LEU A 62 6.55 -3.61 -30.79
CA LEU A 62 5.87 -4.57 -29.91
C LEU A 62 6.53 -4.65 -28.52
N ASP A 63 7.86 -4.69 -28.47
CA ASP A 63 8.61 -4.71 -27.21
C ASP A 63 8.38 -3.42 -26.40
N ILE A 64 8.41 -2.26 -27.06
CA ILE A 64 8.09 -0.96 -26.42
C ILE A 64 6.65 -0.97 -25.90
N ALA A 65 5.69 -1.51 -26.65
CA ALA A 65 4.30 -1.61 -26.22
C ALA A 65 4.16 -2.46 -24.95
N ALA A 66 4.83 -3.63 -24.90
CA ALA A 66 4.84 -4.49 -23.72
C ALA A 66 5.47 -3.79 -22.50
N GLN A 67 6.54 -3.01 -22.69
CA GLN A 67 7.15 -2.23 -21.60
C GLN A 67 6.23 -1.13 -21.07
N VAL A 68 5.49 -0.44 -21.95
CA VAL A 68 4.52 0.59 -21.55
C VAL A 68 3.36 -0.01 -20.78
N GLU A 69 2.92 -1.21 -21.17
CA GLU A 69 1.89 -1.96 -20.47
C GLU A 69 2.38 -2.38 -19.07
N LEU A 70 3.56 -2.98 -18.97
CA LEU A 70 4.18 -3.33 -17.69
C LEU A 70 4.29 -2.12 -16.77
N ARG A 71 4.80 -0.99 -17.27
CA ARG A 71 4.89 0.27 -16.53
C ARG A 71 3.53 0.69 -15.95
N THR A 72 2.46 0.57 -16.74
CA THR A 72 1.11 0.94 -16.32
C THR A 72 0.60 0.03 -15.18
N ARG A 73 0.89 -1.28 -15.26
CA ARG A 73 0.57 -2.24 -14.19
C ARG A 73 1.37 -1.93 -12.90
N LEU A 74 2.67 -1.66 -13.03
CA LEU A 74 3.52 -1.28 -11.90
C LEU A 74 3.06 0.02 -11.24
N GLU A 75 2.59 0.99 -12.02
CA GLU A 75 2.02 2.24 -11.47
C GLU A 75 0.75 1.98 -10.65
N SER A 76 -0.11 1.08 -11.11
CA SER A 76 -1.30 0.65 -10.36
C SER A 76 -0.91 0.00 -9.02
N VAL A 77 0.07 -0.90 -9.02
CA VAL A 77 0.62 -1.50 -7.79
C VAL A 77 1.18 -0.42 -6.86
N ARG A 78 1.99 0.51 -7.38
CA ARG A 78 2.57 1.61 -6.60
C ARG A 78 1.48 2.46 -5.94
N ALA A 79 0.43 2.83 -6.67
CA ALA A 79 -0.67 3.63 -6.17
C ALA A 79 -1.43 2.91 -5.04
N ALA A 80 -1.70 1.60 -5.21
CA ALA A 80 -2.33 0.77 -4.20
C ALA A 80 -1.50 0.71 -2.92
N LEU A 81 -0.19 0.42 -3.03
CA LEU A 81 0.73 0.35 -1.88
C LEU A 81 0.86 1.70 -1.17
N THR A 82 0.95 2.81 -1.92
CA THR A 82 1.06 4.15 -1.34
C THR A 82 -0.18 4.52 -0.54
N THR A 83 -1.36 4.31 -1.13
CA THR A 83 -2.64 4.67 -0.50
C THR A 83 -2.95 3.77 0.68
N GLY A 84 -2.82 2.44 0.49
CA GLY A 84 -3.06 1.45 1.51
C GLY A 84 -2.12 1.61 2.71
N GLY A 85 -0.81 1.74 2.45
CA GLY A 85 0.19 1.95 3.50
C GLY A 85 -0.06 3.21 4.33
N ALA A 86 -0.44 4.32 3.69
CA ALA A 86 -0.77 5.56 4.41
C ALA A 86 -2.02 5.43 5.30
N HIS A 87 -3.06 4.75 4.81
CA HIS A 87 -4.27 4.50 5.60
C HIS A 87 -4.00 3.55 6.78
N LEU A 88 -3.25 2.48 6.55
CA LEU A 88 -2.85 1.53 7.60
C LEU A 88 -2.02 2.24 8.69
N ASP A 89 -1.07 3.10 8.30
CA ASP A 89 -0.27 3.89 9.24
C ASP A 89 -1.14 4.82 10.09
N ALA A 90 -2.05 5.57 9.46
CA ALA A 90 -2.96 6.46 10.16
C ALA A 90 -3.85 5.73 11.18
N ILE A 91 -4.39 4.56 10.81
CA ILE A 91 -5.20 3.72 11.70
C ILE A 91 -4.36 3.19 12.86
N ARG A 92 -3.16 2.67 12.57
CA ARG A 92 -2.21 2.18 13.57
C ARG A 92 -1.87 3.28 14.57
N VAL A 93 -1.48 4.47 14.11
CA VAL A 93 -1.17 5.61 14.98
C VAL A 93 -2.36 5.97 15.87
N GLY A 94 -3.55 6.15 15.29
CA GLY A 94 -4.75 6.49 16.07
C GLY A 94 -5.13 5.43 17.10
N LEU A 95 -4.99 4.15 16.76
CA LEU A 95 -5.21 3.06 17.71
C LEU A 95 -4.18 3.08 18.84
N MET A 96 -2.90 3.22 18.52
CA MET A 96 -1.82 3.22 19.53
C MET A 96 -1.89 4.44 20.45
N GLU A 97 -2.26 5.62 19.93
CA GLU A 97 -2.51 6.82 20.74
C GLU A 97 -3.65 6.60 21.74
N LEU A 98 -4.78 6.05 21.27
CA LEU A 98 -5.91 5.73 22.14
C LEU A 98 -5.55 4.69 23.21
N VAL A 99 -4.91 3.59 22.82
CA VAL A 99 -4.49 2.52 23.73
C VAL A 99 -3.50 3.04 24.76
N THR A 100 -2.54 3.86 24.34
CA THR A 100 -1.56 4.49 25.23
C THR A 100 -2.24 5.44 26.22
N ALA A 101 -3.17 6.28 25.76
CA ALA A 101 -3.92 7.19 26.62
C ALA A 101 -4.77 6.43 27.65
N LEU A 102 -5.47 5.37 27.23
CA LEU A 102 -6.25 4.51 28.12
C LEU A 102 -5.36 3.86 29.19
N ARG A 103 -4.23 3.26 28.78
CA ARG A 103 -3.26 2.65 29.70
C ARG A 103 -2.71 3.68 30.71
N ALA A 104 -2.43 4.91 30.26
CA ALA A 104 -1.98 5.99 31.15
C ALA A 104 -3.05 6.41 32.18
N MET A 105 -4.32 6.26 31.85
CA MET A 105 -5.46 6.47 32.78
C MET A 105 -5.77 5.24 33.65
N GLY A 106 -4.95 4.18 33.59
CA GLY A 106 -5.11 2.97 34.38
C GLY A 106 -6.10 1.95 33.79
N TRP A 107 -6.55 2.14 32.56
CA TRP A 107 -7.36 1.16 31.85
C TRP A 107 -6.52 0.00 31.34
N THR A 108 -7.11 -1.18 31.30
CA THR A 108 -6.53 -2.34 30.61
C THR A 108 -7.17 -2.47 29.24
N VAL A 109 -6.36 -2.62 28.19
CA VAL A 109 -6.84 -2.95 26.85
C VAL A 109 -6.36 -4.36 26.52
N THR A 110 -7.30 -5.26 26.25
CA THR A 110 -7.00 -6.65 25.86
C THR A 110 -6.55 -6.72 24.40
N ASP A 111 -5.95 -7.84 24.01
CA ASP A 111 -5.50 -8.04 22.63
C ASP A 111 -6.66 -8.08 21.62
N ASP A 112 -7.82 -8.61 22.04
CA ASP A 112 -9.07 -8.62 21.27
C ASP A 112 -9.78 -7.24 21.24
N GLY A 113 -9.16 -6.20 21.79
CA GLY A 113 -9.66 -4.83 21.73
C GLY A 113 -10.72 -4.47 22.77
N PHE A 114 -10.83 -5.20 23.88
CA PHE A 114 -11.73 -4.83 24.99
C PHE A 114 -11.05 -3.83 25.92
N ALA A 115 -11.75 -2.74 26.23
CA ALA A 115 -11.34 -1.77 27.23
C ALA A 115 -11.97 -2.10 28.60
N VAL A 116 -11.14 -2.30 29.61
CA VAL A 116 -11.54 -2.61 30.98
C VAL A 116 -11.13 -1.47 31.89
N ALA A 117 -12.12 -0.89 32.57
CA ALA A 117 -11.91 0.26 33.44
C ALA A 117 -11.19 -0.14 34.72
N PRO A 118 -10.39 0.76 35.32
CA PRO A 118 -9.85 0.54 36.66
C PRO A 118 -11.00 0.48 37.68
N PHE A 119 -10.75 -0.20 38.81
CA PHE A 119 -11.76 -0.41 39.85
C PHE A 119 -12.35 0.89 40.43
N PHE A 120 -11.56 1.97 40.49
CA PHE A 120 -11.98 3.26 41.02
C PHE A 120 -11.54 4.41 40.10
N PRO A 121 -12.39 5.42 39.85
CA PRO A 121 -13.77 5.55 40.33
C PRO A 121 -14.77 4.66 39.56
N PRO A 122 -15.83 4.10 40.20
CA PRO A 122 -16.77 3.17 39.57
C PRO A 122 -17.51 3.72 38.34
N VAL A 123 -17.62 5.05 38.23
CA VAL A 123 -18.25 5.71 37.08
C VAL A 123 -17.57 5.33 35.76
N LEU A 124 -16.26 5.05 35.76
CA LEU A 124 -15.50 4.70 34.55
C LEU A 124 -16.01 3.44 33.87
N LYS A 125 -16.60 2.51 34.62
CA LYS A 125 -17.15 1.26 34.07
C LYS A 125 -18.23 1.48 33.02
N HIS A 126 -18.95 2.61 33.08
CA HIS A 126 -19.96 2.98 32.09
C HIS A 126 -19.38 3.32 30.72
N PHE A 127 -18.08 3.62 30.64
CA PHE A 127 -17.40 3.97 29.38
C PHE A 127 -16.72 2.76 28.71
N GLU A 128 -16.63 1.60 29.37
CA GLU A 128 -16.07 0.37 28.79
C GLU A 128 -16.67 0.02 27.42
N PRO A 129 -18.01 0.05 27.21
CA PRO A 129 -18.59 -0.30 25.92
C PRO A 129 -18.20 0.70 24.83
N GLY A 130 -18.12 1.99 25.16
CA GLY A 130 -17.75 3.04 24.21
C GLY A 130 -16.31 2.91 23.74
N PHE A 131 -15.35 2.76 24.66
CA PHE A 131 -13.95 2.57 24.29
C PHE A 131 -13.72 1.25 23.56
N THR A 132 -14.37 0.16 24.00
CA THR A 132 -14.32 -1.14 23.30
C THR A 132 -14.80 -1.00 21.85
N ALA A 133 -15.93 -0.34 21.62
CA ALA A 133 -16.48 -0.16 20.28
C ALA A 133 -15.53 0.63 19.37
N VAL A 134 -14.90 1.70 19.89
CA VAL A 134 -13.93 2.49 19.11
C VAL A 134 -12.69 1.67 18.76
N ILE A 135 -12.12 0.94 19.73
CA ILE A 135 -10.93 0.09 19.52
C ILE A 135 -11.24 -0.99 18.49
N GLN A 136 -12.33 -1.73 18.67
CA GLN A 136 -12.73 -2.80 17.75
C GLN A 136 -13.04 -2.26 16.35
N ARG A 137 -13.59 -1.04 16.24
CA ARG A 137 -13.81 -0.40 14.94
C ARG A 137 -12.48 -0.10 14.24
N LEU A 138 -11.49 0.42 14.96
CA LEU A 138 -10.16 0.68 14.41
C LEU A 138 -9.45 -0.61 13.99
N VAL A 139 -9.54 -1.67 14.80
CA VAL A 139 -9.00 -3.00 14.47
C VAL A 139 -9.66 -3.55 13.20
N GLY A 140 -10.98 -3.51 13.11
CA GLY A 140 -11.70 -3.98 11.93
C GLY A 140 -11.43 -3.14 10.69
N LEU A 141 -11.26 -1.82 10.83
CA LEU A 141 -10.90 -0.95 9.71
C LEU A 141 -9.48 -1.23 9.19
N PHE A 142 -8.54 -1.56 10.08
CA PHE A 142 -7.20 -1.96 9.68
C PHE A 142 -7.23 -3.24 8.82
N ASP A 143 -7.97 -4.26 9.25
CA ASP A 143 -8.14 -5.53 8.51
C ASP A 143 -8.80 -5.30 7.13
N GLU A 144 -9.83 -4.44 7.08
CA GLU A 144 -10.51 -4.06 5.83
C GLU A 144 -9.57 -3.34 4.85
N VAL A 145 -8.77 -2.38 5.34
CA VAL A 145 -7.80 -1.65 4.51
C VAL A 145 -6.68 -2.58 4.04
N ASP A 146 -6.19 -3.49 4.89
CA ASP A 146 -5.18 -4.47 4.51
C ASP A 146 -5.68 -5.39 3.39
N GLY A 147 -6.88 -5.95 3.56
CA GLY A 147 -7.52 -6.81 2.56
C GLY A 147 -7.74 -6.09 1.23
N THR A 148 -8.31 -4.89 1.25
CA THR A 148 -8.55 -4.10 0.03
C THR A 148 -7.25 -3.67 -0.68
N THR A 149 -6.20 -3.35 0.08
CA THR A 149 -4.87 -3.06 -0.47
C THR A 149 -4.29 -4.29 -1.16
N ALA A 150 -4.37 -5.45 -0.52
CA ALA A 150 -3.87 -6.69 -1.08
C ALA A 150 -4.66 -7.10 -2.35
N ASP A 151 -5.97 -6.90 -2.37
CA ASP A 151 -6.82 -7.15 -3.54
C ASP A 151 -6.46 -6.21 -4.70
N ALA A 152 -6.23 -4.92 -4.43
CA ALA A 152 -5.81 -3.95 -5.44
C ALA A 152 -4.45 -4.30 -6.05
N VAL A 153 -3.48 -4.75 -5.24
CA VAL A 153 -2.17 -5.22 -5.72
C VAL A 153 -2.32 -6.46 -6.60
N ARG A 154 -3.12 -7.46 -6.19
CA ARG A 154 -3.34 -8.67 -7.01
C ARG A 154 -4.02 -8.33 -8.33
N ALA A 155 -5.05 -7.50 -8.30
CA ALA A 155 -5.75 -7.06 -9.52
C ALA A 155 -4.82 -6.34 -10.50
N ALA A 156 -3.86 -5.55 -10.00
CA ALA A 156 -2.87 -4.86 -10.84
C ALA A 156 -1.79 -5.78 -11.44
N VAL A 157 -1.52 -6.93 -10.80
CA VAL A 157 -0.58 -7.94 -11.31
C VAL A 157 -1.25 -8.86 -12.33
N ASP A 158 -2.54 -9.17 -12.12
CA ASP A 158 -3.30 -10.09 -12.96
C ASP A 158 -3.92 -9.41 -14.21
N SER A 159 -4.04 -8.08 -14.22
CA SER A 159 -4.38 -7.28 -15.41
C SER A 159 -3.24 -7.26 -16.40
#